data_AF-A0AAD4KJB7-F1
#
_entry.id   AF-A0AAD4KJB7-F1
#
_cell.length_a   1.000
_cell.length_b   1.000
_cell.length_c   1.000
_cell.angle_alpha   90.00
_cell.angle_beta   90.00
_cell.angle_gamma   90.00
#
_symmetry.space_group_name_H-M   'P 1'
#
loop_
_entity.id
_entity.type
_entity.pdbx_description
1 polymer ?
#
loop_
_entity_poly.entity_id
_entity_poly.type
_entity_poly.pdbx_seq_one_letter_code
_entity_poly.pdbx_strand_id
1 'polypeptide(L)'
;MTSPRVTSPKATPPKATPSLASPFESNETTPTRIEQQDTPASTPRKRKFVAEQHRDNVAATAKAFLKSQLLEDIEGLRECIKSLVEAIDGANDPKSSKLSITSMQASEIESMRTVSDIFGFGWDRNGGPQNWDVGQRAISVDKLIDDLITRVLKAPFWNSERCEALCRTPIDLVLFERIEAHHNEMVARRIAVHGEYDVIATSETHLISGRVDYAIGYDPYPFRVKREFESYLVVVEAKTKAKFHSGMPQAIVYMMAASQDRARLRPERIVNVIYGIVSDGYQWQFLRLENGSIITSNTYSMERESDRKKIFSFVDVIITACIEASPHTSPRRTFPLTQMQWPDAIERPIFEILDELQEPSSETDQIWSEIRRSGPNVELVPIRPKGLDDVPS
;
A
#
# COMPACT_ATOMS: atom_id res chain seq x y z
N MET A 1 72.40 4.77 -32.04
CA MET A 1 71.48 4.83 -30.89
C MET A 1 70.30 3.92 -31.19
N THR A 2 70.35 2.71 -30.67
CA THR A 2 69.38 1.63 -30.90
C THR A 2 69.03 1.03 -29.53
N SER A 3 67.78 1.19 -29.12
CA SER A 3 67.29 0.71 -27.81
C SER A 3 67.17 -0.81 -27.77
N PRO A 4 67.45 -1.47 -26.63
CA PRO A 4 67.30 -2.90 -26.50
C PRO A 4 65.85 -3.29 -26.13
N ARG A 5 65.40 -4.38 -26.77
CA ARG A 5 64.09 -5.00 -26.63
C ARG A 5 64.10 -5.92 -25.41
N VAL A 6 63.29 -5.60 -24.39
CA VAL A 6 63.07 -6.44 -23.21
C VAL A 6 62.02 -7.51 -23.56
N THR A 7 62.38 -8.78 -23.42
CA THR A 7 61.47 -9.93 -23.57
C THR A 7 60.99 -10.41 -22.21
N SER A 8 59.67 -10.45 -22.01
CA SER A 8 59.00 -10.96 -20.80
C SER A 8 59.04 -12.49 -20.72
N PRO A 9 59.09 -13.09 -19.51
CA PRO A 9 59.15 -14.54 -19.35
C PRO A 9 57.77 -15.21 -19.51
N LYS A 10 57.81 -16.40 -20.10
CA LYS A 10 56.67 -17.25 -20.48
C LYS A 10 56.18 -18.03 -19.25
N ALA A 11 54.94 -17.78 -18.81
CA ALA A 11 54.33 -18.50 -17.69
C ALA A 11 54.00 -19.96 -18.06
N THR A 12 54.31 -20.88 -17.15
CA THR A 12 54.05 -22.32 -17.26
C THR A 12 52.67 -22.64 -16.65
N PRO A 13 51.85 -23.52 -17.25
CA PRO A 13 50.54 -23.86 -16.69
C PRO A 13 50.67 -24.86 -15.52
N PRO A 14 49.73 -24.83 -14.55
CA PRO A 14 49.76 -25.73 -13.41
C PRO A 14 49.35 -27.17 -13.78
N LYS A 15 50.07 -28.13 -13.19
CA LYS A 15 49.83 -29.58 -13.27
C LYS A 15 48.52 -29.95 -12.56
N ALA A 16 47.68 -30.73 -13.25
CA ALA A 16 46.48 -31.35 -12.69
C ALA A 16 46.84 -32.45 -11.69
N THR A 17 46.19 -32.42 -10.52
CA THR A 17 46.24 -33.46 -9.48
C THR A 17 45.25 -34.58 -9.80
N PRO A 18 45.61 -35.87 -9.62
CA PRO A 18 44.71 -36.97 -9.92
C PRO A 18 43.72 -37.27 -8.79
N SER A 19 42.51 -37.63 -9.26
CA SER A 19 41.34 -38.16 -8.57
C SER A 19 41.64 -39.36 -7.68
N LEU A 20 41.09 -39.33 -6.46
CA LEU A 20 40.94 -40.48 -5.55
C LEU A 20 39.45 -40.83 -5.50
N ALA A 21 39.07 -41.91 -6.19
CA ALA A 21 37.77 -42.54 -6.10
C ALA A 21 37.76 -43.56 -4.96
N SER A 22 36.73 -43.50 -4.10
CA SER A 22 36.36 -44.59 -3.18
C SER A 22 35.07 -45.25 -3.66
N PRO A 23 34.92 -46.58 -3.57
CA PRO A 23 33.67 -47.25 -3.91
C PRO A 23 32.75 -47.31 -2.69
N PHE A 24 31.52 -46.81 -2.83
CA PHE A 24 30.43 -47.16 -1.94
C PHE A 24 29.40 -47.94 -2.77
N GLU A 25 29.34 -49.24 -2.55
CA GLU A 25 28.22 -50.08 -2.94
C GLU A 25 27.06 -49.84 -1.97
N SER A 26 25.88 -49.51 -2.50
CA SER A 26 24.63 -49.66 -1.76
C SER A 26 23.56 -50.22 -2.71
N ASN A 27 23.23 -51.48 -2.47
CA ASN A 27 22.00 -52.12 -2.92
C ASN A 27 20.79 -51.36 -2.35
N GLU A 28 19.90 -50.87 -3.20
CA GLU A 28 18.52 -50.59 -2.79
C GLU A 28 17.53 -51.10 -3.84
N THR A 29 16.72 -52.04 -3.37
CA THR A 29 15.52 -52.62 -3.98
C THR A 29 14.41 -51.58 -4.08
N THR A 30 13.85 -51.43 -5.26
CA THR A 30 12.65 -50.65 -5.57
C THR A 30 11.40 -51.24 -4.91
N PRO A 31 10.58 -50.46 -4.17
CA PRO A 31 9.20 -50.80 -3.93
C PRO A 31 8.27 -49.92 -4.79
N THR A 32 7.44 -50.60 -5.58
CA THR A 32 6.33 -50.04 -6.35
C THR A 32 5.34 -49.35 -5.40
N ARG A 33 5.25 -48.02 -5.46
CA ARG A 33 4.28 -47.22 -4.70
C ARG A 33 3.01 -47.04 -5.53
N ILE A 34 1.91 -47.57 -5.02
CA ILE A 34 0.54 -47.35 -5.52
C ILE A 34 0.15 -45.90 -5.21
N GLU A 35 -0.15 -45.11 -6.24
CA GLU A 35 -0.76 -43.79 -6.09
C GLU A 35 -2.24 -43.95 -5.72
N GLN A 36 -2.58 -43.66 -4.46
CA GLN A 36 -3.93 -43.25 -4.08
C GLN A 36 -4.01 -41.73 -4.22
N GLN A 37 -4.88 -41.27 -5.13
CA GLN A 37 -5.28 -39.87 -5.24
C GLN A 37 -6.10 -39.48 -4.00
N ASP A 38 -5.43 -38.87 -3.01
CA ASP A 38 -6.11 -38.15 -1.93
C ASP A 38 -6.57 -36.79 -2.46
N THR A 39 -7.88 -36.55 -2.37
CA THR A 39 -8.47 -35.23 -2.60
C THR A 39 -8.08 -34.29 -1.45
N PRO A 40 -7.68 -33.04 -1.71
CA PRO A 40 -7.15 -32.19 -0.66
C PRO A 40 -8.26 -31.76 0.30
N ALA A 41 -8.20 -32.26 1.52
CA ALA A 41 -9.04 -31.80 2.63
C ALA A 41 -8.77 -30.31 2.89
N SER A 42 -9.82 -29.49 2.73
CA SER A 42 -9.81 -28.06 3.08
C SER A 42 -9.35 -27.86 4.53
N THR A 43 -8.20 -27.22 4.71
CA THR A 43 -7.59 -26.95 6.02
C THR A 43 -8.49 -26.06 6.90
N PRO A 44 -8.52 -26.23 8.24
CA PRO A 44 -9.39 -25.48 9.16
C PRO A 44 -9.30 -23.94 9.03
N ARG A 45 -8.12 -23.43 8.66
CA ARG A 45 -7.87 -21.99 8.45
C ARG A 45 -8.71 -21.42 7.29
N LYS A 46 -8.92 -22.20 6.22
CA LYS A 46 -9.73 -21.82 5.04
C LYS A 46 -11.20 -21.70 5.38
N ARG A 47 -11.75 -22.64 6.16
CA ARG A 47 -13.17 -22.60 6.59
C ARG A 47 -13.48 -21.39 7.46
N LYS A 48 -12.58 -21.06 8.39
CA LYS A 48 -12.76 -19.89 9.26
C LYS A 48 -12.76 -18.58 8.44
N PHE A 49 -11.84 -18.45 7.50
CA PHE A 49 -11.72 -17.26 6.65
C PHE A 49 -12.94 -17.04 5.74
N VAL A 50 -13.43 -18.08 5.07
CA VAL A 50 -14.62 -17.99 4.21
C VAL A 50 -15.87 -17.60 5.01
N ALA A 51 -16.03 -18.15 6.21
CA ALA A 51 -17.14 -17.77 7.09
C ALA A 51 -17.05 -16.30 7.55
N GLU A 52 -15.84 -15.78 7.78
CA GLU A 52 -15.59 -14.39 8.19
C GLU A 52 -15.87 -13.42 7.02
N GLN A 53 -15.46 -13.78 5.79
CA GLN A 53 -15.76 -13.00 4.57
C GLN A 53 -17.27 -12.93 4.26
N HIS A 54 -18.00 -14.05 4.38
CA HIS A 54 -19.45 -14.03 4.22
C HIS A 54 -20.14 -13.16 5.27
N ARG A 55 -19.67 -13.22 6.51
CA ARG A 55 -20.18 -12.37 7.59
C ARG A 55 -19.96 -10.89 7.29
N ASP A 56 -18.78 -10.52 6.79
CA ASP A 56 -18.44 -9.14 6.44
C ASP A 56 -19.27 -8.62 5.26
N ASN A 57 -19.49 -9.44 4.22
CA ASN A 57 -20.35 -9.08 3.08
C ASN A 57 -21.80 -8.86 3.52
N VAL A 58 -22.35 -9.77 4.34
CA VAL A 58 -23.70 -9.63 4.90
C VAL A 58 -23.80 -8.35 5.75
N ALA A 59 -22.79 -8.08 6.58
CA ALA A 59 -22.76 -6.87 7.40
C ALA A 59 -22.66 -5.59 6.54
N ALA A 60 -21.90 -5.61 5.44
CA ALA A 60 -21.77 -4.47 4.52
C ALA A 60 -23.09 -4.17 3.80
N THR A 61 -23.78 -5.20 3.27
CA THR A 61 -25.10 -5.04 2.64
C THR A 61 -26.14 -4.51 3.62
N ALA A 62 -26.19 -5.07 4.83
CA ALA A 62 -27.10 -4.59 5.88
C ALA A 62 -26.80 -3.14 6.28
N LYS A 63 -25.52 -2.75 6.35
CA LYS A 63 -25.10 -1.40 6.72
C LYS A 63 -25.36 -0.39 5.60
N ALA A 64 -25.22 -0.78 4.33
CA ALA A 64 -25.57 0.06 3.18
C ALA A 64 -27.08 0.35 3.17
N PHE A 65 -27.90 -0.67 3.44
CA PHE A 65 -29.34 -0.52 3.56
C PHE A 65 -29.75 0.37 4.75
N LEU A 66 -29.17 0.17 5.94
CA LEU A 66 -29.45 1.03 7.10
C LEU A 66 -29.02 2.50 6.88
N LYS A 67 -28.02 2.74 6.03
CA LYS A 67 -27.57 4.09 5.67
C LYS A 67 -28.49 4.79 4.66
N SER A 68 -29.29 4.06 3.87
CA SER A 68 -30.09 4.67 2.80
C SER A 68 -31.35 5.39 3.28
N GLN A 69 -31.57 5.56 4.59
CA GLN A 69 -32.57 6.43 5.23
C GLN A 69 -34.01 6.44 4.67
N LEU A 70 -34.42 5.42 3.92
CA LEU A 70 -35.81 5.22 3.50
C LEU A 70 -36.45 4.17 4.41
N LEU A 71 -36.68 4.55 5.67
CA LEU A 71 -37.53 3.79 6.59
C LEU A 71 -39.03 4.07 6.39
N GLU A 72 -39.40 4.84 5.36
CA GLU A 72 -40.81 5.04 4.97
C GLU A 72 -41.31 3.96 4.00
N ASP A 73 -40.42 3.18 3.38
CA ASP A 73 -40.77 2.12 2.44
C ASP A 73 -40.68 0.73 3.09
N ILE A 74 -41.81 0.27 3.63
CA ILE A 74 -41.96 -1.07 4.21
C ILE A 74 -41.69 -2.16 3.16
N GLU A 75 -41.99 -1.91 1.88
CA GLU A 75 -41.79 -2.90 0.83
C GLU A 75 -40.30 -3.00 0.45
N GLY A 76 -39.59 -1.88 0.45
CA GLY A 76 -38.13 -1.85 0.33
C GLY A 76 -37.42 -2.59 1.46
N LEU A 77 -37.89 -2.44 2.70
CA LEU A 77 -37.39 -3.22 3.85
C LEU A 77 -37.67 -4.72 3.69
N ARG A 78 -38.87 -5.08 3.23
CA ARG A 78 -39.27 -6.48 3.02
C ARG A 78 -38.43 -7.16 1.95
N GLU A 79 -38.18 -6.51 0.81
CA GLU A 79 -37.32 -7.05 -0.25
C GLU A 79 -35.84 -7.14 0.19
N CYS A 80 -35.37 -6.19 1.02
CA CYS A 80 -34.05 -6.29 1.62
C CYS A 80 -33.93 -7.49 2.57
N ILE A 81 -34.90 -7.68 3.48
CA ILE A 81 -34.93 -8.83 4.39
C ILE A 81 -35.02 -10.14 3.61
N LYS A 82 -35.83 -10.19 2.55
CA LYS A 82 -35.96 -11.35 1.69
C LYS A 82 -34.64 -11.68 0.98
N SER A 83 -33.98 -10.68 0.41
CA SER A 83 -32.64 -10.82 -0.20
C SER A 83 -31.60 -11.30 0.82
N LEU A 84 -31.66 -10.81 2.05
CA LEU A 84 -30.79 -11.23 3.14
C LEU A 84 -31.05 -12.69 3.56
N VAL A 85 -32.32 -13.09 3.67
CA VAL A 85 -32.72 -14.47 4.00
C VAL A 85 -32.29 -15.42 2.87
N GLU A 86 -32.51 -15.05 1.61
CA GLU A 86 -32.07 -15.84 0.45
C GLU A 86 -30.54 -15.99 0.41
N ALA A 87 -29.79 -14.95 0.78
CA ALA A 87 -28.34 -15.01 0.90
C ALA A 87 -27.89 -15.94 2.04
N ILE A 88 -28.58 -15.92 3.19
CA ILE A 88 -28.30 -16.80 4.34
C ILE A 88 -28.67 -18.25 4.01
N ASP A 89 -29.82 -18.48 3.38
CA ASP A 89 -30.29 -19.81 3.00
C ASP A 89 -29.44 -20.42 1.89
N GLY A 90 -29.01 -19.62 0.91
CA GLY A 90 -28.01 -20.02 -0.09
C GLY A 90 -26.64 -20.35 0.51
N ALA A 91 -26.25 -19.67 1.59
CA ALA A 91 -25.04 -20.00 2.35
C ALA A 91 -25.19 -21.29 3.18
N ASN A 92 -26.42 -21.64 3.57
CA ASN A 92 -26.73 -22.84 4.35
C ASN A 92 -27.07 -24.06 3.49
N ASP A 93 -27.38 -23.90 2.21
CA ASP A 93 -27.58 -25.01 1.29
C ASP A 93 -26.21 -25.62 0.89
N PRO A 94 -25.85 -26.81 1.41
CA PRO A 94 -24.55 -27.43 1.13
C PRO A 94 -24.38 -27.83 -0.35
N LYS A 95 -25.45 -27.72 -1.17
CA LYS A 95 -25.44 -28.10 -2.59
C LYS A 95 -25.43 -26.90 -3.55
N SER A 96 -25.93 -25.72 -3.20
CA SER A 96 -26.06 -24.59 -4.17
C SER A 96 -24.95 -23.53 -4.10
N SER A 97 -24.05 -23.56 -3.12
CA SER A 97 -22.99 -22.54 -2.99
C SER A 97 -21.57 -23.11 -2.89
N LYS A 98 -21.25 -24.17 -3.66
CA LYS A 98 -19.84 -24.37 -4.04
C LYS A 98 -19.44 -23.38 -5.12
N LEU A 99 -19.50 -22.08 -4.81
CA LEU A 99 -18.58 -21.14 -5.46
C LEU A 99 -17.19 -21.62 -5.05
N SER A 100 -16.55 -22.38 -5.94
CA SER A 100 -15.22 -22.91 -5.71
C SER A 100 -14.25 -21.73 -5.70
N ILE A 101 -14.00 -21.17 -4.51
CA ILE A 101 -12.95 -20.17 -4.32
C ILE A 101 -11.64 -20.84 -4.70
N THR A 102 -11.01 -20.32 -5.75
CA THR A 102 -9.72 -20.78 -6.23
C THR A 102 -8.64 -20.13 -5.38
N SER A 103 -7.78 -20.95 -4.77
CA SER A 103 -6.66 -20.46 -3.97
C SER A 103 -5.39 -20.49 -4.83
N MET A 104 -4.64 -19.39 -4.86
CA MET A 104 -3.40 -19.28 -5.65
C MET A 104 -2.37 -18.38 -4.97
N GLN A 105 -1.12 -18.44 -5.40
CA GLN A 105 -0.07 -17.52 -4.96
C GLN A 105 -0.01 -16.28 -5.84
N ALA A 106 0.27 -15.11 -5.26
CA ALA A 106 0.45 -13.87 -6.01
C ALA A 106 1.57 -13.98 -7.05
N SER A 107 2.63 -14.74 -6.74
CA SER A 107 3.77 -15.00 -7.64
C SER A 107 3.42 -15.86 -8.86
N GLU A 108 2.26 -16.51 -8.88
CA GLU A 108 1.77 -17.28 -10.04
C GLU A 108 1.05 -16.36 -11.05
N ILE A 109 0.79 -15.11 -10.69
CA ILE A 109 0.08 -14.16 -11.55
C ILE A 109 1.10 -13.37 -12.39
N GLU A 110 1.25 -13.76 -13.64
CA GLU A 110 2.24 -13.17 -14.55
C GLU A 110 1.67 -12.05 -15.44
N SER A 111 0.34 -11.91 -15.50
CA SER A 111 -0.32 -10.99 -16.43
C SER A 111 -1.23 -10.00 -15.74
N MET A 112 -1.11 -8.73 -16.14
CA MET A 112 -2.04 -7.66 -15.77
C MET A 112 -3.49 -7.96 -16.11
N ARG A 113 -3.73 -8.71 -17.20
CA ARG A 113 -5.06 -9.14 -17.59
C ARG A 113 -5.70 -9.99 -16.50
N THR A 114 -4.97 -10.98 -16.00
CA THR A 114 -5.46 -11.88 -14.93
C THR A 114 -5.80 -11.10 -13.67
N VAL A 115 -4.95 -10.14 -13.26
CA VAL A 115 -5.22 -9.28 -12.10
C VAL A 115 -6.51 -8.48 -12.31
N SER A 116 -6.69 -7.86 -13.48
CA SER A 116 -7.90 -7.10 -13.83
C SER A 116 -9.15 -7.98 -13.87
N ASP A 117 -9.06 -9.17 -14.47
CA ASP A 117 -10.17 -10.13 -14.54
C ASP A 117 -10.59 -10.61 -13.12
N ILE A 118 -9.64 -10.77 -12.20
CA ILE A 118 -9.89 -11.23 -10.82
C ILE A 118 -10.52 -10.14 -9.95
N PHE A 119 -10.05 -8.89 -10.07
CA PHE A 119 -10.42 -7.81 -9.16
C PHE A 119 -11.33 -6.74 -9.76
N GLY A 120 -11.60 -6.80 -11.06
CA GLY A 120 -12.52 -5.89 -11.75
C GLY A 120 -12.04 -4.44 -11.85
N PHE A 121 -10.74 -4.16 -11.69
CA PHE A 121 -10.24 -2.79 -11.86
C PHE A 121 -10.06 -2.42 -13.32
N GLY A 122 -10.29 -1.14 -13.62
CA GLY A 122 -10.05 -0.56 -14.93
C GLY A 122 -8.56 -0.50 -15.24
N TRP A 123 -8.09 -1.40 -16.11
CA TRP A 123 -6.80 -1.26 -16.79
C TRP A 123 -7.07 -0.94 -18.26
N ASP A 124 -7.07 0.34 -18.61
CA ASP A 124 -7.34 0.75 -19.99
C ASP A 124 -6.19 0.29 -20.90
N ARG A 125 -6.50 -0.65 -21.80
CA ARG A 125 -5.56 -1.17 -22.81
C ARG A 125 -5.21 -0.15 -23.87
N ASN A 126 -6.05 0.87 -24.05
CA ASN A 126 -5.97 1.82 -25.17
C ASN A 126 -5.53 3.23 -24.73
N GLY A 127 -5.81 3.62 -23.48
CA GLY A 127 -5.38 4.88 -22.89
C GLY A 127 -3.94 4.88 -22.35
N GLY A 128 -3.31 3.70 -22.26
CA GLY A 128 -2.07 3.53 -21.51
C GLY A 128 -2.30 3.77 -20.01
N PRO A 129 -1.36 3.35 -19.14
CA PRO A 129 -1.45 3.77 -17.75
C PRO A 129 -1.39 5.29 -17.70
N GLN A 130 -2.28 5.91 -16.93
CA GLN A 130 -2.14 7.31 -16.58
C GLN A 130 -0.73 7.49 -16.01
N ASN A 131 0.06 8.36 -16.63
CA ASN A 131 1.45 8.55 -16.25
C ASN A 131 1.51 9.37 -14.96
N TRP A 132 1.80 8.71 -13.84
CA TRP A 132 2.03 9.40 -12.59
C TRP A 132 3.35 10.17 -12.67
N ASP A 133 3.29 11.49 -12.54
CA ASP A 133 4.45 12.35 -12.39
C ASP A 133 4.33 13.14 -11.08
N VAL A 134 5.39 13.12 -10.27
CA VAL A 134 5.49 13.89 -9.02
C VAL A 134 6.03 15.31 -9.25
N GLY A 135 6.31 15.66 -10.51
CA GLY A 135 6.92 16.93 -10.88
C GLY A 135 8.38 17.04 -10.43
N GLN A 136 8.95 18.23 -10.58
CA GLN A 136 10.28 18.52 -10.06
C GLN A 136 10.15 19.06 -8.63
N ARG A 137 10.40 18.21 -7.63
CA ARG A 137 10.65 18.66 -6.25
C ARG A 137 12.15 18.76 -6.02
N ALA A 138 12.57 19.85 -5.40
CA ALA A 138 13.96 20.02 -4.98
C ALA A 138 14.21 19.13 -3.76
N ILE A 139 14.74 17.94 -4.01
CA ILE A 139 15.13 17.01 -2.96
C ILE A 139 16.65 17.01 -2.84
N SER A 140 17.12 17.29 -1.63
CA SER A 140 18.52 17.04 -1.27
C SER A 140 18.65 15.57 -0.94
N VAL A 141 19.39 14.84 -1.78
CA VAL A 141 19.84 13.48 -1.49
C VAL A 141 21.16 13.59 -0.74
N ASP A 142 21.31 12.84 0.35
CA ASP A 142 22.59 12.81 1.06
C ASP A 142 23.73 12.34 0.12
N LYS A 143 24.82 13.11 0.07
CA LYS A 143 25.93 12.84 -0.85
C LYS A 143 26.58 11.48 -0.57
N LEU A 144 26.69 11.07 0.70
CA LEU A 144 27.24 9.77 1.08
C LEU A 144 26.38 8.63 0.51
N ILE A 145 25.06 8.78 0.55
CA ILE A 145 24.11 7.80 0.03
C ILE A 145 24.17 7.75 -1.50
N ASP A 146 24.24 8.90 -2.17
CA ASP A 146 24.42 8.98 -3.64
C ASP A 146 25.72 8.30 -4.11
N ASP A 147 26.82 8.58 -3.42
CA ASP A 147 28.13 8.00 -3.68
C ASP A 147 28.11 6.47 -3.42
N LEU A 148 27.43 6.03 -2.34
CA LEU A 148 27.30 4.62 -1.99
C LEU A 148 26.48 3.84 -3.02
N ILE A 149 25.32 4.36 -3.43
CA ILE A 149 24.49 3.76 -4.48
C ILE A 149 25.30 3.63 -5.77
N THR A 150 25.99 4.71 -6.17
CA THR A 150 26.84 4.70 -7.37
C THR A 150 27.93 3.63 -7.28
N ARG A 151 28.54 3.45 -6.10
CA ARG A 151 29.56 2.43 -5.87
C ARG A 151 28.98 1.01 -5.93
N VAL A 152 27.82 0.77 -5.32
CA VAL A 152 27.15 -0.55 -5.32
C VAL A 152 26.81 -0.95 -6.75
N LEU A 153 26.18 -0.06 -7.52
CA LEU A 153 25.75 -0.35 -8.89
C LEU A 153 26.93 -0.57 -9.86
N LYS A 154 28.08 0.05 -9.61
CA LYS A 154 29.30 -0.13 -10.42
C LYS A 154 30.19 -1.29 -9.94
N ALA A 155 29.86 -1.93 -8.82
CA ALA A 155 30.68 -3.01 -8.29
C ALA A 155 30.60 -4.24 -9.21
N PRO A 156 31.74 -4.83 -9.62
CA PRO A 156 31.75 -5.94 -10.59
C PRO A 156 31.11 -7.22 -10.03
N PHE A 157 30.95 -7.31 -8.71
CA PHE A 157 30.30 -8.43 -8.04
C PHE A 157 28.81 -8.19 -7.74
N TRP A 158 28.30 -6.96 -7.92
CA TRP A 158 26.88 -6.69 -7.82
C TRP A 158 26.21 -7.12 -9.12
N ASN A 159 25.40 -8.17 -9.04
CA ASN A 159 24.73 -8.75 -10.20
C ASN A 159 23.24 -8.97 -9.88
N SER A 160 22.43 -7.96 -10.22
CA SER A 160 20.98 -7.97 -10.06
C SER A 160 20.26 -9.01 -10.92
N GLU A 161 20.94 -9.65 -11.87
CA GLU A 161 20.36 -10.72 -12.68
C GLU A 161 20.36 -12.07 -11.95
N ARG A 162 21.26 -12.26 -10.98
CA ARG A 162 21.49 -13.57 -10.35
C ARG A 162 20.93 -13.73 -8.94
N CYS A 163 20.70 -12.63 -8.22
CA CYS A 163 20.27 -12.72 -6.83
C CYS A 163 19.33 -11.56 -6.47
N GLU A 164 18.07 -11.90 -6.21
CA GLU A 164 17.04 -10.94 -5.80
C GLU A 164 17.40 -10.22 -4.49
N ALA A 165 18.05 -10.91 -3.55
CA ALA A 165 18.51 -10.30 -2.31
C ALA A 165 19.54 -9.18 -2.53
N LEU A 166 20.32 -9.21 -3.62
CA LEU A 166 21.25 -8.12 -3.95
C LEU A 166 20.54 -6.91 -4.56
N CYS A 167 19.41 -7.12 -5.24
CA CYS A 167 18.56 -6.05 -5.77
C CYS A 167 17.95 -5.21 -4.64
N ARG A 168 17.80 -5.79 -3.45
CA ARG A 168 17.24 -5.13 -2.27
C ARG A 168 18.17 -4.08 -1.67
N THR A 169 19.49 -4.20 -1.81
CA THR A 169 20.42 -3.23 -1.20
C THR A 169 20.21 -1.78 -1.69
N PRO A 170 20.14 -1.47 -3.00
CA PRO A 170 19.79 -0.12 -3.42
C PRO A 170 18.39 0.32 -2.97
N ILE A 171 17.44 -0.62 -2.85
CA ILE A 171 16.09 -0.34 -2.37
C ILE A 171 16.13 0.10 -0.90
N ASP A 172 16.83 -0.66 -0.05
CA ASP A 172 17.03 -0.35 1.37
C ASP A 172 17.64 1.06 1.55
N LEU A 173 18.66 1.39 0.76
CA LEU A 173 19.34 2.69 0.84
C LEU A 173 18.38 3.85 0.54
N VAL A 174 17.56 3.74 -0.50
CA VAL A 174 16.59 4.80 -0.85
C VAL A 174 15.47 4.88 0.18
N LEU A 175 14.90 3.75 0.59
CA LEU A 175 13.79 3.71 1.54
C LEU A 175 14.20 4.28 2.90
N PHE A 176 15.33 3.84 3.45
CA PHE A 176 15.77 4.28 4.78
C PHE A 176 16.23 5.72 4.78
N GLU A 177 16.92 6.19 3.74
CA GLU A 177 17.35 7.59 3.65
C GLU A 177 16.15 8.55 3.52
N ARG A 178 15.05 8.13 2.88
CA ARG A 178 13.80 8.90 2.88
C ARG A 178 13.03 8.81 4.18
N ILE A 179 12.90 7.63 4.78
CA ILE A 179 12.22 7.51 6.08
C ILE A 179 12.95 8.33 7.16
N GLU A 180 14.29 8.31 7.15
CA GLU A 180 15.11 9.09 8.09
C GLU A 180 14.94 10.60 7.91
N ALA A 181 14.83 11.09 6.68
CA ALA A 181 14.59 12.51 6.41
C ALA A 181 13.25 13.02 6.99
N HIS A 182 12.27 12.13 7.16
CA HIS A 182 10.95 12.44 7.76
C HIS A 182 10.90 12.24 9.28
N HIS A 183 12.02 11.92 9.94
CA HIS A 183 12.03 11.53 11.36
C HIS A 183 11.67 12.65 12.36
N ASN A 184 11.78 13.93 11.97
CA ASN A 184 11.69 15.08 12.89
C ASN A 184 10.32 15.77 13.03
N GLU A 185 9.28 15.46 12.23
CA GLU A 185 8.01 16.21 12.25
C GLU A 185 7.03 15.86 13.39
N MET A 186 7.53 15.36 14.53
CA MET A 186 6.81 15.13 15.80
C MET A 186 5.68 14.08 15.80
N VAL A 187 5.36 13.51 14.63
CA VAL A 187 4.36 12.44 14.41
C VAL A 187 4.84 11.52 13.27
N ALA A 188 6.11 11.09 13.29
CA ALA A 188 6.54 9.82 12.68
C ALA A 188 5.90 8.62 13.44
N ARG A 189 4.58 8.71 13.67
CA ARG A 189 3.74 7.82 14.48
C ARG A 189 3.81 6.44 13.86
N ARG A 190 4.67 5.59 14.42
CA ARG A 190 4.67 4.14 14.20
C ARG A 190 4.72 3.70 12.74
N ILE A 191 5.24 4.55 11.83
CA ILE A 191 5.55 4.06 10.50
C ILE A 191 6.68 3.06 10.67
N ALA A 192 6.38 1.81 10.37
CA ALA A 192 7.32 0.71 10.39
C ALA A 192 7.45 0.15 8.99
N VAL A 193 8.67 -0.31 8.69
CA VAL A 193 8.95 -1.11 7.51
C VAL A 193 9.03 -2.55 7.96
N HIS A 194 8.14 -3.39 7.45
CA HIS A 194 8.21 -4.84 7.65
C HIS A 194 8.72 -5.47 6.36
N GLY A 195 9.87 -6.12 6.46
CA GLY A 195 10.34 -7.03 5.41
C GLY A 195 9.56 -8.34 5.47
N GLU A 196 9.37 -8.97 4.31
CA GLU A 196 8.78 -10.32 4.19
C GLU A 196 7.37 -10.41 4.82
N TYR A 197 6.50 -9.46 4.49
CA TYR A 197 5.18 -9.31 5.11
C TYR A 197 4.13 -10.17 4.38
N ASP A 198 3.44 -11.04 5.11
CA ASP A 198 2.40 -11.91 4.53
C ASP A 198 1.12 -11.11 4.24
N VAL A 199 0.55 -11.27 3.05
CA VAL A 199 -0.67 -10.59 2.62
C VAL A 199 -1.68 -11.56 2.01
N ILE A 200 -2.97 -11.22 2.11
CA ILE A 200 -4.06 -11.99 1.54
C ILE A 200 -5.01 -11.03 0.84
N ALA A 201 -5.13 -11.19 -0.48
CA ALA A 201 -6.14 -10.52 -1.29
C ALA A 201 -7.31 -11.49 -1.57
N THR A 202 -8.51 -10.94 -1.61
CA THR A 202 -9.74 -11.70 -1.86
C THR A 202 -10.53 -11.12 -3.02
N SER A 203 -11.15 -11.97 -3.82
CA SER A 203 -12.22 -11.59 -4.73
C SER A 203 -13.40 -12.53 -4.55
N GLU A 204 -14.44 -12.39 -5.38
CA GLU A 204 -15.59 -13.29 -5.38
C GLU A 204 -15.19 -14.74 -5.71
N THR A 205 -14.15 -14.92 -6.51
CA THR A 205 -13.75 -16.21 -7.07
C THR A 205 -12.37 -16.67 -6.61
N HIS A 206 -11.56 -15.78 -6.02
CA HIS A 206 -10.16 -16.07 -5.69
C HIS A 206 -9.77 -15.70 -4.26
N LEU A 207 -8.91 -16.53 -3.67
CA LEU A 207 -8.15 -16.24 -2.46
C LEU A 207 -6.67 -16.27 -2.81
N ILE A 208 -6.07 -15.09 -2.91
CA ILE A 208 -4.68 -14.95 -3.33
C ILE A 208 -3.82 -14.61 -2.12
N SER A 209 -2.87 -15.48 -1.79
CA SER A 209 -1.87 -15.21 -0.75
C SER A 209 -0.55 -14.82 -1.37
N GLY A 210 0.26 -14.07 -0.63
CA GLY A 210 1.66 -13.90 -0.98
C GLY A 210 2.43 -13.25 0.15
N ARG A 211 3.68 -12.92 -0.16
CA ARG A 211 4.61 -12.30 0.76
C ARG A 211 5.30 -11.17 0.03
N VAL A 212 5.10 -9.95 0.52
CA VAL A 212 5.71 -8.76 -0.05
C VAL A 212 7.11 -8.57 0.53
N ASP A 213 8.07 -8.16 -0.30
CA ASP A 213 9.45 -7.93 0.14
C ASP A 213 9.50 -6.85 1.21
N TYR A 214 8.77 -5.74 1.03
CA TYR A 214 8.56 -4.72 2.04
C TYR A 214 7.13 -4.21 2.07
N ALA A 215 6.58 -4.07 3.26
CA ALA A 215 5.37 -3.30 3.51
C ALA A 215 5.69 -2.14 4.46
N ILE A 216 5.12 -0.97 4.18
CA ILE A 216 5.26 0.23 5.01
C ILE A 216 3.88 0.66 5.50
N GLY A 217 3.75 0.79 6.81
CA GLY A 217 2.48 1.03 7.46
C GLY A 217 2.62 1.42 8.92
N TYR A 218 1.48 1.50 9.59
CA TYR A 218 1.33 1.87 10.98
C TYR A 218 1.25 0.64 11.87
N ASP A 219 2.18 0.50 12.80
CA ASP A 219 2.07 -0.52 13.84
C ASP A 219 0.94 -0.20 14.84
N PRO A 220 0.25 -1.23 15.37
CA PRO A 220 -0.75 -1.04 16.40
C PRO A 220 -0.14 -0.51 17.70
N TYR A 221 -0.92 0.29 18.45
CA TYR A 221 -0.62 0.55 19.86
C TYR A 221 -1.38 -0.39 20.79
N PRO A 222 -0.79 -0.79 21.92
CA PRO A 222 0.65 -0.92 22.13
C PRO A 222 1.25 -1.94 21.14
N PHE A 223 2.57 -1.89 20.92
CA PHE A 223 3.25 -2.84 20.06
C PHE A 223 2.89 -4.28 20.46
N ARG A 224 2.39 -5.03 19.49
CA ARG A 224 2.04 -6.44 19.68
C ARG A 224 3.24 -7.30 19.30
N VAL A 225 3.33 -8.50 19.89
CA VAL A 225 4.37 -9.49 19.55
C VAL A 225 4.25 -9.95 18.09
N LYS A 226 3.05 -9.86 17.51
CA LYS A 226 2.83 -10.15 16.10
C LYS A 226 3.13 -8.90 15.27
N ARG A 227 3.96 -9.08 14.23
CA ARG A 227 4.24 -8.10 13.17
C ARG A 227 3.01 -7.95 12.27
N GLU A 228 1.94 -7.38 12.81
CA GLU A 228 0.70 -7.08 12.10
C GLU A 228 0.57 -5.57 12.06
N PHE A 229 0.44 -5.00 10.87
CA PHE A 229 0.11 -3.59 10.76
C PHE A 229 -1.32 -3.35 11.24
N GLU A 230 -1.54 -2.22 11.92
CA GLU A 230 -2.89 -1.68 12.05
C GLU A 230 -3.40 -1.28 10.67
N SER A 231 -2.54 -0.67 9.84
CA SER A 231 -2.82 -0.35 8.45
C SER A 231 -1.53 -0.15 7.67
N TYR A 232 -1.43 -0.63 6.43
CA TYR A 232 -0.28 -0.37 5.55
C TYR A 232 -0.73 0.25 4.24
N LEU A 233 0.15 1.07 3.66
CA LEU A 233 -0.15 1.91 2.51
C LEU A 233 0.86 1.75 1.38
N VAL A 234 2.05 1.24 1.67
CA VAL A 234 3.08 1.05 0.66
C VAL A 234 3.46 -0.42 0.61
N VAL A 235 3.54 -0.95 -0.59
CA VAL A 235 4.10 -2.28 -0.88
C VAL A 235 5.28 -2.13 -1.83
N VAL A 236 6.34 -2.89 -1.60
CA VAL A 236 7.53 -2.89 -2.45
C VAL A 236 7.80 -4.32 -2.88
N GLU A 237 7.83 -4.53 -4.19
CA GLU A 237 8.18 -5.79 -4.84
C GLU A 237 9.57 -5.66 -5.46
N ALA A 238 10.53 -6.38 -4.90
CA ALA A 238 11.87 -6.51 -5.40
C ALA A 238 11.92 -7.65 -6.43
N LYS A 239 12.53 -7.39 -7.58
CA LYS A 239 12.75 -8.41 -8.62
C LYS A 239 14.21 -8.49 -9.01
N THR A 240 14.60 -9.64 -9.54
CA THR A 240 15.81 -9.68 -10.39
C THR A 240 15.59 -8.86 -11.65
N LYS A 241 16.66 -8.34 -12.25
CA LYS A 241 16.59 -7.58 -13.51
C LYS A 241 15.85 -8.30 -14.63
N ALA A 242 16.04 -9.61 -14.78
CA ALA A 242 15.34 -10.42 -15.78
C ALA A 242 13.81 -10.52 -15.55
N LYS A 243 13.34 -10.24 -14.32
CA LYS A 243 11.95 -10.38 -13.89
C LYS A 243 11.28 -9.05 -13.55
N PHE A 244 11.93 -7.91 -13.80
CA PHE A 244 11.42 -6.59 -13.44
C PHE A 244 9.95 -6.37 -13.86
N HIS A 245 9.63 -6.64 -15.14
CA HIS A 245 8.27 -6.44 -15.65
C HIS A 245 7.22 -7.42 -15.08
N SER A 246 7.66 -8.60 -14.61
CA SER A 246 6.76 -9.56 -13.95
C SER A 246 6.39 -9.17 -12.52
N GLY A 247 7.05 -8.16 -11.94
CA GLY A 247 6.73 -7.67 -10.59
C GLY A 247 5.45 -6.85 -10.51
N MET A 248 5.02 -6.23 -11.60
CA MET A 248 3.86 -5.34 -11.57
C MET A 248 2.54 -6.06 -11.24
N PRO A 249 2.17 -7.18 -11.89
CA PRO A 249 0.95 -7.91 -11.52
C PRO A 249 0.95 -8.34 -10.05
N GLN A 250 2.08 -8.85 -9.57
CA GLN A 250 2.25 -9.28 -8.18
C GLN A 250 2.14 -8.10 -7.20
N ALA A 251 2.80 -6.98 -7.47
CA ALA A 251 2.71 -5.77 -6.65
C ALA A 251 1.27 -5.25 -6.57
N ILE A 252 0.52 -5.27 -7.67
CA ILE A 252 -0.88 -4.82 -7.66
C ILE A 252 -1.77 -5.74 -6.83
N VAL A 253 -1.57 -7.05 -6.87
CA VAL A 253 -2.27 -7.98 -5.97
C VAL A 253 -2.02 -7.60 -4.50
N TYR A 254 -0.78 -7.26 -4.15
CA TYR A 254 -0.43 -6.79 -2.80
C TYR A 254 -1.07 -5.45 -2.47
N MET A 255 -1.16 -4.53 -3.44
CA MET A 255 -1.88 -3.26 -3.27
C MET A 255 -3.38 -3.49 -3.04
N MET A 256 -4.00 -4.47 -3.73
CA MET A 256 -5.40 -4.84 -3.51
C MET A 256 -5.61 -5.43 -2.12
N ALA A 257 -4.70 -6.28 -1.63
CA ALA A 257 -4.74 -6.75 -0.24
C ALA A 257 -4.70 -5.58 0.76
N ALA A 258 -3.78 -4.63 0.57
CA ALA A 258 -3.66 -3.45 1.41
C ALA A 258 -4.95 -2.60 1.40
N SER A 259 -5.54 -2.41 0.22
CA SER A 259 -6.78 -1.65 0.06
C SER A 259 -7.96 -2.33 0.77
N GLN A 260 -8.07 -3.66 0.65
CA GLN A 260 -9.10 -4.44 1.35
C GLN A 260 -8.93 -4.39 2.86
N ASP A 261 -7.70 -4.52 3.36
CA ASP A 261 -7.40 -4.39 4.78
C ASP A 261 -7.76 -3.00 5.29
N ARG A 262 -7.43 -1.94 4.54
CA ARG A 262 -7.83 -0.56 4.88
C ARG A 262 -9.33 -0.35 4.88
N ALA A 263 -10.06 -0.91 3.92
CA ALA A 263 -11.51 -0.79 3.84
C ALA A 263 -12.21 -1.36 5.09
N ARG A 264 -11.59 -2.33 5.78
CA ARG A 264 -12.12 -2.90 7.05
C ARG A 264 -11.96 -1.95 8.26
N LEU A 265 -11.09 -0.94 8.20
CA LEU A 265 -10.69 -0.11 9.35
C LEU A 265 -11.52 1.17 9.56
N ARG A 266 -12.71 1.28 8.94
CA ARG A 266 -13.61 2.46 8.87
C ARG A 266 -13.34 3.34 7.63
N PRO A 267 -13.92 2.97 6.47
CA PRO A 267 -13.58 3.59 5.18
C PRO A 267 -13.96 5.07 5.09
N GLU A 268 -14.98 5.53 5.84
CA GLU A 268 -15.43 6.92 5.81
C GLU A 268 -14.44 7.95 6.37
N ARG A 269 -13.33 7.52 6.97
CA ARG A 269 -12.31 8.42 7.54
C ARG A 269 -10.91 8.24 6.94
N ILE A 270 -10.77 7.31 6.00
CA ILE A 270 -9.47 6.84 5.57
C ILE A 270 -9.36 7.01 4.06
N VAL A 271 -8.43 7.86 3.63
CA VAL A 271 -8.04 7.96 2.22
C VAL A 271 -7.52 6.58 1.79
N ASN A 272 -8.24 5.93 0.87
CA ASN A 272 -7.94 4.59 0.39
C ASN A 272 -7.03 4.64 -0.84
N VAL A 273 -5.90 5.34 -0.70
CA VAL A 273 -4.82 5.35 -1.68
C VAL A 273 -3.74 4.39 -1.21
N ILE A 274 -3.36 3.45 -2.07
CA ILE A 274 -2.24 2.53 -1.84
C ILE A 274 -1.15 2.84 -2.85
N TYR A 275 0.10 2.82 -2.41
CA TYR A 275 1.29 3.00 -3.24
C TYR A 275 2.02 1.67 -3.42
N GLY A 276 2.55 1.45 -4.61
CA GLY A 276 3.36 0.29 -4.94
C GLY A 276 4.68 0.72 -5.55
N ILE A 277 5.73 -0.05 -5.29
CA ILE A 277 7.05 0.12 -5.88
C ILE A 277 7.47 -1.21 -6.46
N VAL A 278 7.87 -1.24 -7.72
CA VAL A 278 8.53 -2.40 -8.34
C VAL A 278 9.96 -1.98 -8.68
N SER A 279 10.95 -2.75 -8.20
CA SER A 279 12.35 -2.43 -8.47
C SER A 279 13.25 -3.66 -8.51
N ASP A 280 14.30 -3.60 -9.33
CA ASP A 280 15.44 -4.51 -9.27
C ASP A 280 16.69 -3.85 -8.64
N GLY A 281 16.48 -2.74 -7.94
CA GLY A 281 17.52 -1.85 -7.42
C GLY A 281 18.11 -0.89 -8.46
N TYR A 282 18.00 -1.21 -9.76
CA TYR A 282 18.48 -0.39 -10.86
C TYR A 282 17.34 0.38 -11.55
N GLN A 283 16.32 -0.34 -11.98
CA GLN A 283 15.08 0.17 -12.55
C GLN A 283 14.03 0.29 -11.46
N TRP A 284 13.20 1.32 -11.58
CA TRP A 284 12.17 1.67 -10.61
C TRP A 284 10.90 2.04 -11.36
N GLN A 285 9.77 1.51 -10.91
CA GLN A 285 8.46 1.91 -11.36
C GLN A 285 7.52 2.05 -10.17
N PHE A 286 6.77 3.14 -10.16
CA PHE A 286 5.87 3.50 -9.08
C PHE A 286 4.43 3.27 -9.52
N LEU A 287 3.62 2.83 -8.56
CA LEU A 287 2.23 2.46 -8.74
C LEU A 287 1.40 3.24 -7.71
N ARG A 288 0.22 3.68 -8.11
CA ARG A 288 -0.78 4.29 -7.23
C ARG A 288 -2.13 3.66 -7.53
N LEU A 289 -2.73 3.03 -6.52
CA LEU A 289 -4.10 2.54 -6.55
C LEU A 289 -4.98 3.57 -5.85
N GLU A 290 -5.90 4.16 -6.60
CA GLU A 290 -6.85 5.14 -6.09
C GLU A 290 -8.21 4.86 -6.73
N ASN A 291 -9.25 4.78 -5.92
CA ASN A 291 -10.64 4.59 -6.39
C ASN A 291 -10.79 3.40 -7.35
N GLY A 292 -10.10 2.29 -7.07
CA GLY A 292 -10.14 1.09 -7.91
C GLY A 292 -9.46 1.25 -9.27
N SER A 293 -8.66 2.29 -9.48
CA SER A 293 -7.87 2.52 -10.70
C SER A 293 -6.38 2.50 -10.40
N ILE A 294 -5.60 1.88 -11.30
CA ILE A 294 -4.13 1.83 -11.19
C ILE A 294 -3.51 2.90 -12.10
N ILE A 295 -2.69 3.73 -11.50
CA ILE A 295 -1.88 4.77 -12.16
C ILE A 295 -0.41 4.34 -12.01
N THR A 296 0.38 4.45 -13.07
CA THR A 296 1.80 4.04 -13.04
C THR A 296 2.71 5.16 -13.49
N SER A 297 3.91 5.26 -12.92
CA SER A 297 4.94 6.14 -13.45
C SER A 297 5.62 5.54 -14.68
N ASN A 298 6.41 6.37 -15.38
CA ASN A 298 7.49 5.88 -16.23
C ASN A 298 8.48 5.01 -15.43
N THR A 299 9.28 4.22 -16.15
CA THR A 299 10.43 3.51 -15.56
C THR A 299 11.63 4.44 -15.44
N TYR A 300 12.21 4.51 -14.25
CA TYR A 300 13.38 5.33 -13.94
C TYR A 300 14.61 4.46 -13.71
N SER A 301 15.77 4.92 -14.16
CA SER A 301 17.06 4.24 -13.99
C SER A 301 17.91 4.94 -12.94
N MET A 302 18.36 4.20 -11.94
CA MET A 302 19.23 4.70 -10.87
C MET A 302 20.61 5.17 -11.38
N GLU A 303 21.03 4.71 -12.56
CA GLU A 303 22.28 5.15 -13.21
C GLU A 303 22.21 6.62 -13.66
N ARG A 304 21.05 7.07 -14.15
CA ARG A 304 20.86 8.44 -14.65
C ARG A 304 20.58 9.37 -13.47
N GLU A 305 21.42 10.39 -13.28
CA GLU A 305 21.25 11.35 -12.18
C GLU A 305 19.87 12.02 -12.15
N SER A 306 19.32 12.38 -13.32
CA SER A 306 17.98 12.98 -13.43
C SER A 306 16.88 12.04 -12.95
N ASP A 307 17.00 10.76 -13.26
CA ASP A 307 16.03 9.73 -12.86
C ASP A 307 16.20 9.38 -11.39
N ARG A 308 17.43 9.32 -10.89
CA ARG A 308 17.73 9.10 -9.49
C ARG A 308 17.05 10.17 -8.62
N LYS A 309 17.17 11.46 -8.99
CA LYS A 309 16.43 12.53 -8.32
C LYS A 309 14.92 12.29 -8.33
N LYS A 310 14.36 11.82 -9.46
CA LYS A 310 12.94 11.45 -9.53
C LYS A 310 12.58 10.28 -8.62
N ILE A 311 13.42 9.24 -8.55
CA ILE A 311 13.20 8.08 -7.67
C ILE A 311 13.10 8.53 -6.22
N PHE A 312 14.07 9.34 -5.74
CA PHE A 312 14.01 9.92 -4.39
C PHE A 312 12.76 10.79 -4.21
N SER A 313 12.33 11.55 -5.22
CA SER A 313 11.10 12.34 -5.18
C SER A 313 9.81 11.53 -5.10
N PHE A 314 9.72 10.41 -5.81
CA PHE A 314 8.57 9.51 -5.65
C PHE A 314 8.53 8.91 -4.25
N VAL A 315 9.66 8.38 -3.76
CA VAL A 315 9.71 7.78 -2.42
C VAL A 315 9.38 8.82 -1.35
N ASP A 316 9.92 10.04 -1.46
CA ASP A 316 9.61 11.14 -0.55
C ASP A 316 8.10 11.51 -0.55
N VAL A 317 7.50 11.65 -1.73
CA VAL A 317 6.06 11.92 -1.87
C VAL A 317 5.22 10.78 -1.28
N ILE A 318 5.61 9.53 -1.51
CA ILE A 318 4.91 8.34 -0.99
C ILE A 318 4.99 8.30 0.54
N ILE A 319 6.18 8.53 1.12
CA ILE A 319 6.37 8.54 2.57
C ILE A 319 5.59 9.70 3.21
N THR A 320 5.63 10.89 2.60
CA THR A 320 4.84 12.04 3.05
C THR A 320 3.35 11.73 3.03
N ALA A 321 2.83 11.20 1.92
CA ALA A 321 1.43 10.82 1.78
C ALA A 321 1.03 9.71 2.77
N CYS A 322 1.94 8.77 3.04
CA CYS A 322 1.76 7.75 4.07
C CYS A 322 1.54 8.43 5.43
N ILE A 323 2.45 9.31 5.86
CA ILE A 323 2.39 10.09 7.11
C ILE A 323 1.06 10.86 7.24
N GLU A 324 0.66 11.54 6.18
CA GLU A 324 -0.59 12.32 6.12
C GLU A 324 -1.84 11.43 6.25
N ALA A 325 -1.80 10.22 5.70
CA ALA A 325 -2.88 9.25 5.71
C ALA A 325 -2.97 8.40 6.99
N SER A 326 -2.35 8.86 8.08
CA SER A 326 -2.36 8.19 9.39
C SER A 326 -3.79 7.98 9.91
N PRO A 327 -4.14 6.77 10.40
CA PRO A 327 -5.43 6.55 11.04
C PRO A 327 -5.56 7.29 12.39
N HIS A 328 -4.45 7.81 12.94
CA HIS A 328 -4.38 8.46 14.24
C HIS A 328 -4.41 9.99 14.18
N THR A 329 -4.38 10.59 12.99
CA THR A 329 -4.57 12.03 12.85
C THR A 329 -6.06 12.33 12.96
N SER A 330 -6.47 13.03 14.01
CA SER A 330 -7.80 13.66 14.02
C SER A 330 -7.87 14.57 12.78
N PRO A 331 -8.95 14.57 11.99
CA PRO A 331 -9.03 15.39 10.78
C PRO A 331 -8.66 16.82 11.13
N ARG A 332 -7.46 17.25 10.75
CA ARG A 332 -7.15 18.68 10.80
C ARG A 332 -7.97 19.25 9.65
N ARG A 333 -8.77 20.28 9.94
CA ARG A 333 -9.57 21.03 8.94
C ARG A 333 -8.74 21.53 7.74
N THR A 334 -7.41 21.51 7.85
CA THR A 334 -6.48 21.70 6.75
C THR A 334 -6.03 20.34 6.23
N PHE A 335 -6.85 19.74 5.35
CA PHE A 335 -6.39 18.68 4.46
C PHE A 335 -5.26 19.23 3.57
N PRO A 336 -4.25 18.43 3.18
CA PRO A 336 -3.18 18.89 2.31
C PRO A 336 -3.74 19.30 0.94
N LEU A 337 -3.35 20.48 0.46
CA LEU A 337 -3.61 20.96 -0.91
C LEU A 337 -3.17 19.96 -2.00
N THR A 338 -2.22 19.07 -1.69
CA THR A 338 -1.74 18.00 -2.58
C THR A 338 -2.74 16.88 -2.84
N GLN A 339 -3.81 16.78 -2.03
CA GLN A 339 -4.88 15.76 -2.18
C GLN A 339 -6.25 16.38 -2.54
N MET A 340 -6.32 17.69 -2.80
CA MET A 340 -7.57 18.45 -3.04
C MET A 340 -8.25 18.22 -4.41
N GLN A 341 -8.14 17.03 -5.01
CA GLN A 341 -8.98 16.66 -6.17
C GLN A 341 -10.24 15.88 -5.77
N TRP A 342 -10.50 15.71 -4.47
CA TRP A 342 -11.69 15.05 -3.94
C TRP A 342 -12.98 15.88 -3.79
N PRO A 343 -13.01 17.24 -3.72
CA PRO A 343 -14.28 17.92 -3.41
C PRO A 343 -15.25 18.09 -4.59
N ASP A 344 -14.77 18.12 -5.84
CA ASP A 344 -15.60 18.62 -6.95
C ASP A 344 -16.79 17.71 -7.33
N ALA A 345 -16.73 16.42 -6.96
CA ALA A 345 -17.79 15.46 -7.31
C ALA A 345 -18.79 15.16 -6.17
N ILE A 346 -18.48 15.50 -4.91
CA ILE A 346 -19.27 15.09 -3.74
C ILE A 346 -19.65 16.27 -2.82
N GLU A 347 -18.81 17.31 -2.69
CA GLU A 347 -19.11 18.41 -1.75
C GLU A 347 -20.09 19.44 -2.31
N ARG A 348 -20.07 19.70 -3.62
CA ARG A 348 -21.00 20.69 -4.24
C ARG A 348 -22.48 20.41 -3.94
N PRO A 349 -23.00 19.18 -4.11
CA PRO A 349 -24.42 18.92 -3.85
C PRO A 349 -24.80 19.06 -2.37
N ILE A 350 -23.87 18.83 -1.42
CA ILE A 350 -24.18 18.83 0.01
C ILE A 350 -24.23 20.25 0.57
N PHE A 351 -23.37 21.15 0.08
CA PHE A 351 -23.28 22.52 0.58
C PHE A 351 -24.10 23.53 -0.23
N GLU A 352 -24.42 23.25 -1.51
CA GLU A 352 -25.39 24.07 -2.27
C GLU A 352 -26.82 23.95 -1.70
N ILE A 353 -27.19 22.80 -1.12
CA ILE A 353 -28.48 22.60 -0.44
C ILE A 353 -28.57 23.41 0.88
N LEU A 354 -27.43 23.69 1.53
CA LEU A 354 -27.41 24.45 2.78
C LEU A 354 -27.41 25.97 2.54
N ASP A 355 -26.81 26.43 1.44
CA ASP A 355 -26.84 27.84 1.04
C ASP A 355 -28.20 28.26 0.46
N GLU A 356 -28.96 27.35 -0.18
CA GLU A 356 -30.34 27.63 -0.63
C GLU A 356 -31.36 27.72 0.52
N LEU A 357 -31.01 27.26 1.73
CA LEU A 357 -31.90 27.27 2.91
C LEU A 357 -31.62 28.41 3.91
N GLN A 358 -30.65 29.29 3.64
CA GLN A 358 -30.45 30.49 4.46
C GLN A 358 -31.17 31.69 3.84
N GLU A 359 -32.37 31.99 4.36
CA GLU A 359 -32.99 33.30 4.15
C GLU A 359 -32.09 34.42 4.76
N PRO A 360 -32.01 35.60 4.12
CA PRO A 360 -31.12 36.66 4.57
C PRO A 360 -31.66 37.33 5.85
N SER A 361 -31.10 36.99 7.01
CA SER A 361 -31.35 37.74 8.24
C SER A 361 -30.45 38.98 8.31
N SER A 362 -31.08 40.14 8.41
CA SER A 362 -30.53 41.49 8.55
C SER A 362 -29.54 41.68 9.70
N GLU A 363 -28.60 42.61 9.50
CA GLU A 363 -27.69 43.24 10.48
C GLU A 363 -28.24 43.34 11.91
N THR A 364 -27.47 42.89 12.90
CA THR A 364 -27.35 43.53 14.23
C THR A 364 -26.21 42.93 15.06
N ASP A 365 -25.31 43.81 15.51
CA ASP A 365 -24.47 43.80 16.72
C ASP A 365 -23.92 42.47 17.27
N GLN A 366 -22.65 42.16 16.92
CA GLN A 366 -21.84 41.17 17.63
C GLN A 366 -21.31 41.72 18.96
N ILE A 367 -21.94 41.29 20.07
CA ILE A 367 -21.44 41.48 21.44
C ILE A 367 -20.40 40.39 21.75
N TRP A 368 -19.16 40.79 22.04
CA TRP A 368 -18.11 39.87 22.51
C TRP A 368 -18.26 39.58 24.01
N SER A 369 -18.24 38.30 24.42
CA SER A 369 -18.23 37.87 25.81
C SER A 369 -16.99 37.03 26.12
N GLU A 370 -16.43 37.16 27.32
CA GLU A 370 -15.27 36.37 27.78
C GLU A 370 -15.71 35.36 28.83
N ILE A 371 -15.25 34.12 28.71
CA ILE A 371 -15.53 33.05 29.68
C ILE A 371 -14.51 33.11 30.81
N ARG A 372 -14.92 33.54 32.00
CA ARG A 372 -14.11 33.39 33.21
C ARG A 372 -14.57 32.18 34.02
N ARG A 373 -13.65 31.25 34.30
CA ARG A 373 -13.93 30.07 35.12
C ARG A 373 -13.46 30.29 36.55
N SER A 374 -14.39 30.29 37.51
CA SER A 374 -14.10 30.01 38.91
C SER A 374 -15.20 29.12 39.49
N GLY A 375 -14.85 27.86 39.79
CA GLY A 375 -15.77 26.88 40.38
C GLY A 375 -16.70 26.19 39.36
N PRO A 376 -17.66 25.37 39.84
CA PRO A 376 -18.45 24.44 39.02
C PRO A 376 -19.49 25.11 38.10
N ASN A 377 -19.67 26.44 38.17
CA ASN A 377 -20.61 27.16 37.31
C ASN A 377 -19.85 28.13 36.40
N VAL A 378 -20.22 28.12 35.11
CA VAL A 378 -19.68 29.02 34.09
C VAL A 378 -20.62 30.21 33.94
N GLU A 379 -20.09 31.42 34.14
CA GLU A 379 -20.85 32.66 33.96
C GLU A 379 -20.25 33.45 32.78
N LEU A 380 -21.12 33.95 31.89
CA LEU A 380 -20.71 34.77 30.74
C LEU A 380 -20.78 36.24 31.13
N VAL A 381 -19.65 36.93 31.07
CA VAL A 381 -19.58 38.36 31.37
C VAL A 381 -19.34 39.14 30.07
N PRO A 382 -20.18 40.14 29.73
CA PRO A 382 -19.96 41.01 28.58
C PRO A 382 -18.68 41.82 28.72
N ILE A 383 -17.87 41.88 27.66
CA ILE A 383 -16.65 42.68 27.64
C ILE A 383 -17.02 44.13 27.33
N ARG A 384 -16.85 45.06 28.29
CA ARG A 384 -16.87 46.49 27.97
C ARG A 384 -15.50 46.90 27.38
N PRO A 385 -15.46 47.59 26.23
CA PRO A 385 -14.22 48.10 25.68
C PRO A 385 -13.58 49.09 26.66
N LYS A 386 -12.30 48.85 27.02
CA LYS A 386 -11.53 49.76 27.86
C LYS A 386 -11.06 50.95 27.02
N GLY A 387 -11.42 52.15 27.47
CA GLY A 387 -10.79 53.40 27.03
C GLY A 387 -11.79 54.40 26.49
N LEU A 388 -12.56 55.04 27.38
CA LEU A 388 -13.12 56.37 27.10
C LEU A 388 -13.59 57.06 28.39
N ASP A 389 -12.77 57.09 29.44
CA ASP A 389 -13.01 57.95 30.61
C ASP A 389 -11.66 58.47 31.07
N ASP A 390 -11.32 59.71 30.68
CA ASP A 390 -10.51 60.68 31.43
C ASP A 390 -10.18 61.90 30.54
N VAL A 391 -11.10 62.86 30.48
CA VAL A 391 -10.78 64.27 30.18
C VAL A 391 -11.48 65.12 31.23
N PRO A 392 -10.74 65.79 32.14
CA PRO A 392 -11.33 66.72 33.08
C PRO A 392 -11.64 68.06 32.37
N SER A 393 -12.79 68.62 32.76
CA SER A 393 -13.37 69.91 32.39
C SER A 393 -12.42 71.11 32.49
#